data_AF-A0A4Y9Z2N1-F1
#
_entry.id   AF-A0A4Y9Z2N1-F1
#
_cell.length_a   1.000
_cell.length_b   1.000
_cell.length_c   1.000
_cell.angle_alpha   90.00
_cell.angle_beta   90.00
_cell.angle_gamma   90.00
#
_symmetry.space_group_name_H-M   'P 1'
#
loop_
_entity.id
_entity.type
_entity.pdbx_description
1 polymer ?
#
loop_
_entity_poly.entity_id
_entity_poly.type
_entity_poly.pdbx_seq_one_letter_code
_entity_poly.pdbx_strand_id
1 'polypeptide(L)'
;MLPSTQRKLVSMSSYVAPTKSTSTPTRSSSPSPLLFFENNCYSASPTHRRVAPPLLLPTVDVPEDSHALGLLLRCCYPLRPPTLATLPDVRCVLQAALKYEMDAARAVAETGLKDVVDEDPVGVFAIGCRCNRQDVCQLAARRLLAHSSQSFESEELRGLSAYHYNKLTQWHMRCCLAAYGVLSRRDWFESSDVVSSKIRSLCICWVPDRKPSQWNARKFIWDYLDRARDALVTCPNSGIVISDEILGSSASWCSVFCRDCGTIPKDYPEARRSFSALLGREVERVVSEVRSISCILSVW
;
A
#
# COMPACT_ATOMS: atom_id res chain seq x y z
N MET A 1 32.12 31.16 -39.90
CA MET A 1 32.57 29.91 -40.55
C MET A 1 31.90 28.73 -39.87
N LEU A 2 30.79 28.25 -40.45
CA LEU A 2 30.38 26.83 -40.46
C LEU A 2 31.18 26.14 -41.61
N PRO A 3 31.12 24.79 -41.85
CA PRO A 3 30.26 23.73 -41.30
C PRO A 3 31.08 22.48 -40.86
N SER A 4 30.51 21.41 -40.27
CA SER A 4 29.99 20.20 -40.98
C SER A 4 30.09 18.97 -40.03
N THR A 5 29.49 17.77 -40.18
CA THR A 5 28.20 17.23 -40.67
C THR A 5 28.25 15.71 -40.35
N GLN A 6 27.19 15.15 -39.73
CA GLN A 6 26.67 13.76 -39.76
C GLN A 6 27.58 12.49 -39.60
N ARG A 7 27.10 11.47 -38.86
CA ARG A 7 26.31 10.33 -39.40
C ARG A 7 25.88 9.30 -38.33
N LYS A 8 24.62 8.85 -38.47
CA LYS A 8 24.00 7.65 -37.88
C LYS A 8 24.59 6.38 -38.51
N LEU A 9 24.61 5.27 -37.76
CA LEU A 9 24.59 3.91 -38.33
C LEU A 9 23.70 2.99 -37.48
N VAL A 10 22.74 2.39 -38.18
CA VAL A 10 21.89 1.25 -37.81
C VAL A 10 22.63 -0.02 -38.24
N SER A 11 22.48 -1.15 -37.54
CA SER A 11 22.79 -2.46 -38.09
C SER A 11 21.79 -3.52 -37.61
N MET A 12 21.32 -4.32 -38.56
CA MET A 12 20.32 -5.38 -38.47
C MET A 12 20.97 -6.76 -38.56
N SER A 13 20.35 -7.73 -37.87
CA SER A 13 20.10 -9.12 -38.28
C SER A 13 21.24 -10.15 -38.34
N SER A 14 21.08 -11.26 -37.60
CA SER A 14 21.01 -12.60 -38.21
C SER A 14 20.46 -13.67 -37.25
N TYR A 15 19.61 -14.53 -37.83
CA TYR A 15 19.06 -15.79 -37.34
C TYR A 15 20.14 -16.87 -37.11
N VAL A 16 19.85 -17.90 -36.29
CA VAL A 16 19.86 -19.36 -36.65
C VAL A 16 19.55 -20.23 -35.42
N ALA A 17 18.79 -21.31 -35.66
CA ALA A 17 18.27 -22.33 -34.74
C ALA A 17 19.30 -23.34 -34.22
N PRO A 18 18.88 -24.27 -33.32
CA PRO A 18 19.20 -25.67 -33.57
C PRO A 18 18.04 -26.65 -33.33
N THR A 19 18.34 -27.90 -33.67
CA THR A 19 17.53 -28.98 -34.22
C THR A 19 17.14 -30.10 -33.24
N LYS A 20 16.00 -30.74 -33.54
CA LYS A 20 15.56 -32.16 -33.39
C LYS A 20 16.27 -33.08 -32.37
N SER A 21 15.46 -33.82 -31.61
CA SER A 21 15.70 -35.25 -31.36
C SER A 21 14.38 -36.04 -31.24
N THR A 22 14.38 -37.22 -31.83
CA THR A 22 13.28 -38.18 -31.96
C THR A 22 13.62 -39.38 -31.08
N SER A 23 12.69 -39.89 -30.28
CA SER A 23 12.68 -41.32 -29.87
C SER A 23 11.34 -41.74 -29.25
N THR A 24 10.66 -42.67 -29.92
CA THR A 24 9.80 -43.70 -29.32
C THR A 24 10.71 -44.76 -28.67
N PRO A 25 10.30 -45.52 -27.62
CA PRO A 25 9.43 -46.68 -27.84
C PRO A 25 8.55 -47.19 -26.67
N THR A 26 7.72 -48.17 -27.04
CA THR A 26 7.25 -49.35 -26.27
C THR A 26 6.07 -49.29 -25.30
N ARG A 27 5.18 -50.24 -25.58
CA ARG A 27 3.88 -50.60 -25.02
C ARG A 27 4.07 -51.92 -24.27
N SER A 28 3.68 -52.01 -23.00
CA SER A 28 3.34 -53.30 -22.36
C SER A 28 2.64 -53.10 -21.02
N SER A 29 1.33 -53.36 -21.00
CA SER A 29 0.63 -53.81 -19.80
C SER A 29 -0.66 -54.54 -20.18
N SER A 30 -0.70 -55.83 -19.88
CA SER A 30 -1.87 -56.69 -19.70
C SER A 30 -1.73 -57.37 -18.31
N PRO A 31 -2.70 -58.13 -17.75
CA PRO A 31 -4.11 -58.34 -18.11
C PRO A 31 -5.13 -58.19 -16.92
N SER A 32 -6.43 -58.01 -17.27
CA SER A 32 -7.73 -58.57 -16.78
C SER A 32 -7.96 -59.04 -15.30
N PRO A 33 -9.18 -59.51 -14.85
CA PRO A 33 -10.58 -59.52 -15.37
C PRO A 33 -11.61 -59.04 -14.29
N LEU A 34 -12.94 -58.82 -14.46
CA LEU A 34 -14.11 -59.70 -14.72
C LEU A 34 -15.35 -58.77 -14.75
N LEU A 35 -16.16 -58.74 -15.82
CA LEU A 35 -17.51 -59.33 -15.96
C LEU A 35 -18.53 -58.99 -14.85
N PHE A 36 -19.68 -58.40 -15.22
CA PHE A 36 -20.97 -59.10 -15.30
C PHE A 36 -22.11 -58.21 -15.87
N PHE A 37 -22.72 -58.72 -16.95
CA PHE A 37 -24.13 -58.75 -17.41
C PHE A 37 -25.13 -57.61 -17.10
N GLU A 38 -26.18 -57.32 -17.87
CA GLU A 38 -26.66 -57.50 -19.26
C GLU A 38 -28.14 -57.00 -19.26
N ASN A 39 -28.74 -56.87 -20.45
CA ASN A 39 -30.19 -56.79 -20.75
C ASN A 39 -30.85 -55.38 -20.72
N ASN A 40 -31.69 -54.97 -21.68
CA ASN A 40 -32.32 -55.70 -22.78
C ASN A 40 -32.79 -54.75 -23.91
N CYS A 41 -32.78 -55.33 -25.12
CA CYS A 41 -33.52 -55.05 -26.36
C CYS A 41 -34.44 -53.82 -26.47
N TYR A 42 -34.17 -52.97 -27.46
CA TYR A 42 -35.20 -52.52 -28.41
C TYR A 42 -34.67 -52.57 -29.85
N SER A 43 -35.44 -53.27 -30.68
CA SER A 43 -35.26 -53.50 -32.11
C SER A 43 -35.08 -52.21 -32.90
N ALA A 44 -34.04 -52.15 -33.74
CA ALA A 44 -33.88 -51.11 -34.73
C ALA A 44 -34.98 -51.22 -35.81
N SER A 45 -35.72 -50.13 -36.02
CA SER A 45 -36.43 -49.85 -37.27
C SER A 45 -35.75 -48.66 -37.95
N PRO A 46 -35.42 -48.72 -39.24
CA PRO A 46 -34.76 -47.61 -39.92
C PRO A 46 -35.82 -46.71 -40.53
N THR A 47 -36.11 -45.54 -39.96
CA THR A 47 -36.69 -44.45 -40.75
C THR A 47 -36.44 -43.08 -40.13
N HIS A 48 -35.97 -42.19 -41.00
CA HIS A 48 -35.78 -40.77 -40.80
C HIS A 48 -34.69 -40.36 -39.79
N ARG A 49 -33.44 -40.35 -40.27
CA ARG A 49 -32.39 -39.49 -39.71
C ARG A 49 -32.87 -38.03 -39.85
N ARG A 50 -33.67 -37.54 -38.89
CA ARG A 50 -33.76 -36.10 -38.64
C ARG A 50 -32.36 -35.69 -38.23
N VAL A 51 -31.67 -34.98 -39.10
CA VAL A 51 -30.56 -34.13 -38.67
C VAL A 51 -31.21 -33.11 -37.74
N ALA A 52 -31.11 -33.34 -36.43
CA ALA A 52 -31.45 -32.31 -35.47
C ALA A 52 -30.59 -31.09 -35.84
N PRO A 53 -31.16 -29.89 -35.99
CA PRO A 53 -30.33 -28.70 -36.16
C PRO A 53 -29.31 -28.70 -35.02
N PRO A 54 -28.03 -28.37 -35.29
CA PRO A 54 -27.03 -28.31 -34.25
C PRO A 54 -27.63 -27.51 -33.10
N LEU A 55 -27.68 -28.12 -31.92
CA LEU A 55 -28.24 -27.49 -30.72
C LEU A 55 -27.34 -26.28 -30.44
N LEU A 56 -27.71 -25.13 -31.02
CA LEU A 56 -27.08 -23.86 -30.75
C LEU A 56 -27.41 -23.58 -29.30
N LEU A 57 -26.44 -23.86 -28.43
CA LEU A 57 -26.53 -23.46 -27.04
C LEU A 57 -26.75 -21.95 -27.02
N PRO A 58 -27.69 -21.45 -26.22
CA PRO A 58 -27.91 -20.01 -26.12
C PRO A 58 -26.62 -19.37 -25.60
N THR A 59 -26.01 -18.53 -26.44
CA THR A 59 -24.84 -17.72 -26.07
C THR A 59 -25.35 -16.38 -25.53
N VAL A 60 -24.77 -15.94 -24.41
CA VAL A 60 -25.00 -14.61 -23.85
C VAL A 60 -23.70 -13.84 -23.97
N ASP A 61 -23.74 -12.73 -24.71
CA ASP A 61 -22.61 -11.83 -24.82
C ASP A 61 -22.52 -10.95 -23.57
N VAL A 62 -21.34 -10.92 -22.95
CA VAL A 62 -21.05 -10.08 -21.78
C VAL A 62 -19.85 -9.17 -22.09
N PRO A 63 -19.84 -7.92 -21.61
CA PRO A 63 -18.74 -6.99 -21.88
C PRO A 63 -17.50 -7.22 -21.02
N GLU A 64 -17.59 -8.01 -19.94
CA GLU A 64 -16.46 -8.37 -19.10
C GLU A 64 -15.56 -9.39 -19.82
N ASP A 65 -14.25 -9.23 -19.69
CA ASP A 65 -13.30 -10.18 -20.26
C ASP A 65 -13.32 -11.54 -19.54
N SER A 66 -12.63 -12.52 -20.10
CA SER A 66 -12.59 -13.89 -19.56
C SER A 66 -12.02 -13.97 -18.14
N HIS A 67 -11.12 -13.05 -17.77
CA HIS A 67 -10.50 -13.01 -16.44
C HIS A 67 -11.49 -12.47 -15.40
N ALA A 68 -12.10 -11.32 -15.66
CA ALA A 68 -13.11 -10.72 -14.80
C ALA A 68 -14.32 -11.66 -14.62
N LEU A 69 -14.78 -12.28 -15.72
CA LEU A 69 -15.87 -13.25 -15.67
C LEU A 69 -15.49 -14.49 -14.84
N GLY A 70 -14.25 -14.98 -14.98
CA GLY A 70 -13.73 -16.08 -14.17
C GLY A 70 -13.72 -15.77 -12.67
N LEU A 71 -13.31 -14.56 -12.27
CA LEU A 71 -13.34 -14.11 -10.89
C LEU A 71 -14.78 -13.99 -10.37
N LEU A 72 -15.68 -13.37 -11.13
CA LEU A 72 -17.10 -13.21 -10.77
C LEU A 72 -17.80 -14.56 -10.55
N LEU A 73 -17.66 -15.48 -11.50
CA LEU A 73 -18.31 -16.78 -11.42
C LEU A 73 -17.82 -17.57 -10.20
N ARG A 74 -16.52 -17.53 -9.89
CA ARG A 74 -15.96 -18.16 -8.69
C ARG A 74 -16.51 -17.60 -7.37
N CYS A 75 -17.08 -16.40 -7.37
CA CYS A 75 -17.78 -15.86 -6.21
C CYS A 75 -19.17 -16.48 -6.00
N CYS A 76 -19.79 -17.02 -7.05
CA CYS A 76 -21.15 -17.57 -7.01
C CYS A 76 -21.21 -19.10 -7.03
N TYR A 77 -20.21 -19.76 -7.58
CA TYR A 77 -20.10 -21.21 -7.48
C TYR A 77 -19.65 -21.64 -6.07
N PRO A 78 -20.05 -22.83 -5.59
CA PRO A 78 -19.64 -23.39 -4.30
C PRO A 78 -18.18 -23.86 -4.34
N LEU A 79 -17.28 -22.93 -4.65
CA LEU A 79 -15.84 -23.08 -4.72
C LEU A 79 -15.19 -22.17 -3.68
N ARG A 80 -13.87 -22.31 -3.52
CA ARG A 80 -13.11 -21.35 -2.73
C ARG A 80 -13.20 -19.96 -3.40
N PRO A 81 -13.57 -18.90 -2.65
CA PRO A 81 -13.61 -17.54 -3.17
C PRO A 81 -12.27 -17.16 -3.83
N PRO A 82 -12.30 -16.40 -4.93
CA PRO A 82 -11.07 -15.93 -5.54
C PRO A 82 -10.35 -14.95 -4.61
N THR A 83 -9.02 -14.99 -4.65
CA THR A 83 -8.19 -13.93 -4.08
C THR A 83 -8.08 -12.81 -5.11
N LEU A 84 -8.45 -11.60 -4.73
CA LEU A 84 -8.32 -10.42 -5.58
C LEU A 84 -6.99 -9.76 -5.25
N ALA A 85 -5.96 -10.12 -6.02
CA ALA A 85 -4.58 -9.79 -5.68
C ALA A 85 -4.22 -8.33 -5.99
N THR A 86 -4.98 -7.67 -6.85
CA THR A 86 -4.65 -6.32 -7.34
C THR A 86 -5.87 -5.40 -7.29
N LEU A 87 -5.64 -4.08 -7.17
CA LEU A 87 -6.72 -3.10 -7.21
C LEU A 87 -7.57 -3.16 -8.51
N PRO A 88 -6.97 -3.35 -9.72
CA PRO A 88 -7.75 -3.58 -10.94
C PRO A 88 -8.69 -4.78 -10.87
N ASP A 89 -8.26 -5.91 -10.29
CA ASP A 89 -9.12 -7.09 -10.11
C ASP A 89 -10.32 -6.75 -9.21
N VAL A 90 -10.05 -6.09 -8.09
CA VAL A 90 -11.09 -5.65 -7.15
C VAL A 90 -12.09 -4.72 -7.84
N ARG A 91 -11.60 -3.75 -8.60
CA ARG A 91 -12.44 -2.81 -9.37
C ARG A 91 -13.32 -3.53 -10.38
N CYS A 92 -12.75 -4.45 -11.18
CA CYS A 92 -13.48 -5.18 -12.20
C CYS A 92 -14.60 -6.03 -11.58
N VAL A 93 -14.27 -6.81 -10.53
CA VAL A 93 -15.26 -7.64 -9.82
C VAL A 93 -16.34 -6.78 -9.17
N LEU A 94 -15.97 -5.66 -8.55
CA LEU A 94 -16.93 -4.76 -7.88
C LEU A 94 -17.89 -4.09 -8.87
N GLN A 95 -17.38 -3.61 -10.01
CA GLN A 95 -18.21 -2.99 -11.05
C GLN A 95 -19.22 -3.99 -11.61
N ALA A 96 -18.78 -5.20 -11.93
CA ALA A 96 -19.65 -6.24 -12.46
C ALA A 96 -20.61 -6.78 -11.39
N ALA A 97 -20.18 -6.90 -10.13
CA ALA A 97 -21.04 -7.30 -9.02
C ALA A 97 -22.19 -6.30 -8.80
N LEU A 98 -21.92 -4.99 -8.94
CA LEU A 98 -22.96 -3.97 -8.89
C LEU A 98 -23.89 -4.02 -10.11
N LYS A 99 -23.33 -4.23 -11.32
CA LYS A 99 -24.09 -4.32 -12.57
C LYS A 99 -25.04 -5.53 -12.63
N TYR A 100 -24.59 -6.66 -12.11
CA TYR A 100 -25.31 -7.94 -12.11
C TYR A 100 -26.00 -8.24 -10.78
N GLU A 101 -25.97 -7.31 -9.83
CA GLU A 101 -26.59 -7.44 -8.50
C GLU A 101 -26.12 -8.71 -7.75
N MET A 102 -24.82 -9.01 -7.82
CA MET A 102 -24.21 -10.20 -7.22
C MET A 102 -23.63 -9.90 -5.84
N ASP A 103 -24.45 -10.00 -4.80
CA ASP A 103 -24.05 -9.67 -3.42
C ASP A 103 -22.81 -10.46 -2.92
N ALA A 104 -22.70 -11.74 -3.28
CA ALA A 104 -21.55 -12.56 -2.91
C ALA A 104 -20.24 -12.02 -3.51
N ALA A 105 -20.26 -11.66 -4.80
CA ALA A 105 -19.10 -11.05 -5.47
C ALA A 105 -18.78 -9.67 -4.91
N ARG A 106 -19.81 -8.88 -4.57
CA ARG A 106 -19.66 -7.58 -3.93
C ARG A 106 -18.95 -7.70 -2.58
N ALA A 107 -19.37 -8.64 -1.74
CA ALA A 107 -18.74 -8.88 -0.44
C ALA A 107 -17.28 -9.32 -0.55
N VAL A 108 -16.95 -10.17 -1.53
CA VAL A 108 -15.57 -10.58 -1.83
C VAL A 108 -14.73 -9.38 -2.27
N ALA A 109 -15.24 -8.54 -3.17
CA ALA A 109 -14.54 -7.34 -3.64
C ALA A 109 -14.33 -6.31 -2.52
N GLU A 110 -15.35 -6.04 -1.72
CA GLU A 110 -15.26 -5.13 -0.57
C GLU A 110 -14.25 -5.62 0.48
N THR A 111 -14.07 -6.93 0.62
CA THR A 111 -13.04 -7.53 1.48
C THR A 111 -11.66 -7.36 0.85
N GLY A 112 -11.53 -7.65 -0.44
CA GLY A 112 -10.27 -7.52 -1.20
C GLY A 112 -9.70 -6.09 -1.20
N LEU A 113 -10.54 -5.05 -1.08
CA LEU A 113 -10.08 -3.66 -0.93
C LEU A 113 -9.12 -3.47 0.25
N LYS A 114 -9.31 -4.22 1.34
CA LYS A 114 -8.44 -4.13 2.52
C LYS A 114 -7.10 -4.82 2.29
N ASP A 115 -7.09 -5.86 1.47
CA ASP A 115 -5.89 -6.66 1.18
C ASP A 115 -4.92 -5.91 0.26
N VAL A 116 -5.45 -5.07 -0.64
CA VAL A 116 -4.67 -4.30 -1.63
C VAL A 116 -4.44 -2.84 -1.21
N VAL A 117 -4.76 -2.46 0.03
CA VAL A 117 -4.68 -1.06 0.49
C VAL A 117 -3.26 -0.49 0.44
N ASP A 118 -2.25 -1.33 0.57
CA ASP A 118 -0.85 -0.92 0.54
C ASP A 118 -0.30 -0.74 -0.89
N GLU A 119 -0.96 -1.30 -1.90
CA GLU A 119 -0.56 -1.13 -3.30
C GLU A 119 -0.96 0.24 -3.83
N ASP A 120 -2.22 0.62 -3.60
CA ASP A 120 -2.75 1.92 -4.01
C ASP A 120 -3.77 2.43 -2.97
N PRO A 121 -3.29 3.06 -1.89
CA PRO A 121 -4.17 3.60 -0.86
C PRO A 121 -5.09 4.70 -1.39
N VAL A 122 -4.65 5.47 -2.40
CA VAL A 122 -5.46 6.54 -3.00
C VAL A 122 -6.65 5.93 -3.74
N GLY A 123 -6.40 4.90 -4.54
CA GLY A 123 -7.42 4.21 -5.30
C GLY A 123 -8.38 3.43 -4.42
N VAL A 124 -7.88 2.76 -3.38
CA VAL A 124 -8.74 2.11 -2.37
C VAL A 124 -9.62 3.12 -1.64
N PHE A 125 -9.09 4.31 -1.30
CA PHE A 125 -9.91 5.39 -0.75
C PHE A 125 -11.01 5.83 -1.73
N ALA A 126 -10.66 6.01 -3.01
CA ALA A 126 -11.60 6.45 -4.03
C ALA A 126 -12.73 5.43 -4.25
N ILE A 127 -12.40 4.14 -4.35
CA ILE A 127 -13.38 3.06 -4.46
C ILE A 127 -14.22 2.95 -3.19
N GLY A 128 -13.58 3.04 -2.00
CA GLY A 128 -14.28 3.04 -0.72
C GLY A 128 -15.35 4.13 -0.63
N CYS A 129 -15.07 5.34 -1.12
CA CYS A 129 -16.04 6.44 -1.16
C CYS A 129 -17.22 6.12 -2.07
N ARG A 130 -16.96 5.57 -3.26
CA ARG A 130 -18.00 5.19 -4.24
C ARG A 130 -18.91 4.07 -3.73
N CYS A 131 -18.36 3.17 -2.90
CA CYS A 131 -19.11 2.07 -2.28
C CYS A 131 -19.69 2.43 -0.91
N ASN A 132 -19.57 3.68 -0.46
CA ASN A 132 -19.98 4.13 0.87
C ASN A 132 -19.41 3.28 2.03
N ARG A 133 -18.19 2.77 1.85
CA ARG A 133 -17.48 1.93 2.82
C ARG A 133 -16.51 2.76 3.66
N GLN A 134 -17.06 3.38 4.70
CA GLN A 134 -16.29 4.28 5.58
C GLN A 134 -15.10 3.58 6.26
N ASP A 135 -15.22 2.30 6.58
CA ASP A 135 -14.14 1.51 7.18
C ASP A 135 -12.94 1.36 6.23
N VAL A 136 -13.20 1.15 4.94
CA VAL A 136 -12.18 1.10 3.88
C VAL A 136 -11.57 2.48 3.67
N CYS A 137 -12.40 3.53 3.59
CA CYS A 137 -11.91 4.91 3.48
C CYS A 137 -10.98 5.28 4.64
N GLN A 138 -11.34 4.91 5.87
CA GLN A 138 -10.53 5.21 7.05
C GLN A 138 -9.21 4.43 7.03
N LEU A 139 -9.23 3.16 6.65
CA LEU A 139 -8.03 2.34 6.53
C LEU A 139 -7.07 2.94 5.49
N ALA A 140 -7.57 3.26 4.31
CA ALA A 140 -6.80 3.85 3.23
C ALA A 140 -6.23 5.23 3.60
N ALA A 141 -7.06 6.10 4.19
CA ALA A 141 -6.63 7.42 4.64
C ALA A 141 -5.49 7.36 5.67
N ARG A 142 -5.49 6.35 6.56
CA ARG A 142 -4.37 6.13 7.49
C ARG A 142 -3.08 5.75 6.78
N ARG A 143 -3.13 4.90 5.75
CA ARG A 143 -1.94 4.57 4.94
C ARG A 143 -1.41 5.80 4.21
N LEU A 144 -2.28 6.68 3.75
CA LEU A 144 -1.91 7.93 3.09
C LEU A 144 -1.14 8.92 3.98
N LEU A 145 -1.16 8.77 5.30
CA LEU A 145 -0.36 9.62 6.21
C LEU A 145 1.15 9.41 6.02
N ALA A 146 1.58 8.25 5.48
CA ALA A 146 2.97 7.99 5.15
C ALA A 146 3.44 8.70 3.87
N HIS A 147 2.52 9.30 3.12
CA HIS A 147 2.78 9.90 1.82
C HIS A 147 2.44 11.39 1.81
N SER A 148 3.12 12.13 0.93
CA SER A 148 2.80 13.53 0.68
C SER A 148 1.46 13.64 -0.06
N SER A 149 0.63 14.60 0.32
CA SER A 149 -0.63 14.86 -0.41
C SER A 149 -0.41 15.28 -1.87
N GLN A 150 0.80 15.73 -2.22
CA GLN A 150 1.18 16.09 -3.60
C GLN A 150 1.47 14.87 -4.47
N SER A 151 1.80 13.73 -3.85
CA SER A 151 2.08 12.47 -4.57
C SER A 151 0.86 11.55 -4.64
N PHE A 152 -0.34 12.05 -4.36
CA PHE A 152 -1.56 11.26 -4.46
C PHE A 152 -1.91 11.06 -5.94
N GLU A 153 -1.64 9.86 -6.44
CA GLU A 153 -1.88 9.47 -7.82
C GLU A 153 -2.56 8.11 -7.87
N SER A 154 -3.63 8.00 -8.67
CA SER A 154 -4.31 6.73 -8.96
C SER A 154 -5.26 6.93 -10.14
N GLU A 155 -5.48 5.89 -10.94
CA GLU A 155 -6.50 5.93 -12.00
C GLU A 155 -7.91 6.11 -11.43
N GLU A 156 -8.16 5.59 -10.22
CA GLU A 156 -9.48 5.63 -9.58
C GLU A 156 -9.89 7.03 -9.14
N LEU A 157 -8.94 7.98 -9.06
CA LEU A 157 -9.23 9.39 -8.81
C LEU A 157 -10.15 10.00 -9.87
N ARG A 158 -10.15 9.48 -11.11
CA ARG A 158 -11.05 9.95 -12.19
C ARG A 158 -12.53 9.79 -11.83
N GLY A 159 -12.85 8.78 -11.02
CA GLY A 159 -14.22 8.52 -10.54
C GLY A 159 -14.54 9.18 -9.19
N LEU A 160 -13.58 9.86 -8.57
CA LEU A 160 -13.75 10.49 -7.27
C LEU A 160 -14.25 11.93 -7.43
N SER A 161 -15.29 12.30 -6.70
CA SER A 161 -15.74 13.70 -6.72
C SER A 161 -14.66 14.63 -6.14
N ALA A 162 -14.57 15.85 -6.67
CA ALA A 162 -13.70 16.89 -6.10
C ALA A 162 -13.99 17.17 -4.62
N TYR A 163 -15.24 16.99 -4.16
CA TYR A 163 -15.62 17.12 -2.75
C TYR A 163 -14.86 16.13 -1.86
N HIS A 164 -14.93 14.83 -2.17
CA HIS A 164 -14.25 13.77 -1.42
C HIS A 164 -12.73 13.96 -1.42
N TYR A 165 -12.15 14.33 -2.56
CA TYR A 165 -10.72 14.63 -2.65
C TYR A 165 -10.33 15.82 -1.76
N ASN A 166 -11.10 16.92 -1.80
CA ASN A 166 -10.87 18.08 -0.94
C ASN A 166 -11.01 17.74 0.56
N LYS A 167 -11.95 16.87 0.94
CA LYS A 167 -12.08 16.39 2.33
C LYS A 167 -10.86 15.57 2.77
N LEU A 168 -10.35 14.71 1.90
CA LEU A 168 -9.15 13.92 2.16
C LEU A 168 -7.93 14.82 2.36
N THR A 169 -7.69 15.79 1.48
CA THR A 169 -6.54 16.70 1.57
C THR A 169 -6.62 17.62 2.79
N GLN A 170 -7.82 18.16 3.11
CA GLN A 170 -8.02 18.94 4.34
C GLN A 170 -7.77 18.11 5.60
N TRP A 171 -8.23 16.86 5.62
CA TRP A 171 -7.97 15.96 6.74
C TRP A 171 -6.48 15.65 6.89
N HIS A 172 -5.81 15.31 5.79
CA HIS A 172 -4.36 15.05 5.77
C HIS A 172 -3.56 16.27 6.27
N MET A 173 -3.90 17.48 5.78
CA MET A 173 -3.30 18.73 6.26
C MET A 173 -3.49 18.93 7.77
N ARG A 174 -4.67 18.62 8.32
CA ARG A 174 -4.92 18.72 9.77
C ARG A 174 -4.05 17.72 10.56
N CYS A 175 -3.82 16.54 10.01
CA CYS A 175 -2.88 15.56 10.59
C CYS A 175 -1.44 16.10 10.54
N CYS A 176 -0.98 16.70 9.43
CA CYS A 176 0.32 17.37 9.34
C CYS A 176 0.47 18.46 10.41
N LEU A 177 -0.53 19.33 10.55
CA LEU A 177 -0.51 20.40 11.55
C LEU A 177 -0.45 19.86 12.98
N ALA A 178 -1.20 18.80 13.28
CA ALA A 178 -1.17 18.15 14.59
C ALA A 178 0.19 17.53 14.89
N ALA A 179 0.73 16.73 13.97
CA ALA A 179 2.05 16.10 14.08
C ALA A 179 3.17 17.14 14.21
N TYR A 180 3.15 18.18 13.38
CA TYR A 180 4.06 19.32 13.46
C TYR A 180 3.99 20.02 14.82
N GLY A 181 2.79 20.16 15.38
CA GLY A 181 2.56 20.77 16.69
C GLY A 181 3.31 20.06 17.83
N VAL A 182 3.51 18.75 17.75
CA VAL A 182 4.26 17.95 18.74
C VAL A 182 5.69 18.47 18.90
N LEU A 183 6.34 18.84 17.79
CA LEU A 183 7.70 19.36 17.78
C LEU A 183 7.82 20.76 18.40
N SER A 184 6.69 21.42 18.67
CA SER A 184 6.67 22.67 19.43
C SER A 184 6.44 22.44 20.91
N ARG A 185 5.77 21.35 21.27
CA ARG A 185 5.54 20.95 22.65
C ARG A 185 6.79 20.26 23.20
N ARG A 186 7.00 20.38 24.51
CA ARG A 186 8.14 19.81 25.26
C ARG A 186 7.67 19.04 26.49
N ASP A 187 6.39 18.74 26.53
CA ASP A 187 5.69 18.00 27.59
C ASP A 187 5.98 16.50 27.50
N TRP A 188 6.22 15.97 26.30
CA TRP A 188 6.63 14.58 26.05
C TRP A 188 8.13 14.34 26.27
N PHE A 189 8.92 15.37 26.59
CA PHE A 189 10.35 15.19 26.87
C PHE A 189 10.55 14.50 28.22
N GLU A 190 11.43 13.51 28.22
CA GLU A 190 11.88 12.83 29.43
C GLU A 190 13.37 13.09 29.66
N SER A 191 13.75 13.37 30.91
CA SER A 191 15.16 13.60 31.24
C SER A 191 15.97 12.32 31.07
N SER A 192 17.04 12.42 30.29
CA SER A 192 17.95 11.34 29.91
C SER A 192 19.41 11.82 29.91
N ASP A 193 20.31 11.08 29.27
CA ASP A 193 21.71 11.45 29.06
C ASP A 193 21.94 12.33 27.82
N VAL A 194 20.88 12.55 27.02
CA VAL A 194 20.88 13.40 25.82
C VAL A 194 19.96 14.62 25.94
N VAL A 195 18.97 14.60 26.84
CA VAL A 195 18.02 15.68 27.11
C VAL A 195 17.87 15.88 28.62
N SER A 196 17.86 17.11 29.12
CA SER A 196 17.81 17.42 30.55
C SER A 196 17.06 18.72 30.82
N SER A 197 16.14 18.72 31.79
CA SER A 197 15.47 19.93 32.30
C SER A 197 16.29 20.68 33.35
N LYS A 198 17.35 20.06 33.87
CA LYS A 198 18.28 20.67 34.83
C LYS A 198 19.49 21.26 34.11
N ILE A 199 19.97 22.39 34.61
CA ILE A 199 21.25 22.99 34.20
C ILE A 199 22.37 22.01 34.58
N ARG A 200 23.02 21.42 33.57
CA ARG A 200 24.09 20.41 33.78
C ARG A 200 25.48 21.06 33.81
N SER A 201 25.72 22.09 33.02
CA SER A 201 26.99 22.82 32.90
C SER A 201 26.82 24.01 31.94
N LEU A 202 27.56 25.11 32.11
CA LEU A 202 27.58 26.27 31.19
C LEU A 202 28.40 26.03 29.89
N CYS A 203 28.65 24.77 29.51
CA CYS A 203 29.45 24.44 28.34
C CYS A 203 28.60 24.26 27.08
N ILE A 204 29.26 24.30 25.92
CA ILE A 204 28.61 24.19 24.60
C ILE A 204 28.02 22.81 24.27
N CYS A 205 28.27 21.78 25.10
CA CYS A 205 27.75 20.44 24.86
C CYS A 205 26.24 20.30 25.08
N TRP A 206 25.69 21.17 25.92
CA TRP A 206 24.27 21.23 26.23
C TRP A 206 23.72 22.53 25.66
N VAL A 207 22.97 22.39 24.57
CA VAL A 207 22.38 23.53 23.87
C VAL A 207 20.97 23.72 24.44
N PRO A 208 20.62 24.91 24.92
CA PRO A 208 19.26 25.21 25.34
C PRO A 208 18.32 25.16 24.14
N ASP A 209 17.06 24.85 24.42
CA ASP A 209 16.00 24.97 23.42
C ASP A 209 15.97 26.39 22.83
N ARG A 210 15.71 26.50 21.53
CA ARG A 210 15.55 27.80 20.86
C ARG A 210 14.31 28.54 21.37
N LYS A 211 13.33 27.79 21.90
CA LYS A 211 12.13 28.33 22.52
C LYS A 211 12.34 28.52 24.02
N PRO A 212 11.64 29.47 24.67
CA PRO A 212 11.69 29.63 26.11
C PRO A 212 11.18 28.35 26.79
N SER A 213 12.10 27.51 27.24
CA SER A 213 11.81 26.26 27.95
C SER A 213 12.95 25.93 28.91
N GLN A 214 12.67 25.04 29.85
CA GLN A 214 13.69 24.54 30.81
C GLN A 214 14.63 23.48 30.18
N TRP A 215 14.37 23.07 28.94
CA TRP A 215 15.02 21.92 28.35
C TRP A 215 16.32 22.28 27.66
N ASN A 216 17.35 21.47 27.95
CA ASN A 216 18.64 21.49 27.28
C ASN A 216 18.87 20.12 26.66
N ALA A 217 19.48 20.07 25.48
CA ALA A 217 19.80 18.81 24.82
C ALA A 217 21.15 18.87 24.12
N ARG A 218 21.69 17.70 23.78
CA ARG A 218 22.84 17.60 22.89
C ARG A 218 22.47 18.13 21.51
N LYS A 219 23.42 18.75 20.82
CA LYS A 219 23.19 19.39 19.51
C LYS A 219 22.48 18.46 18.51
N PHE A 220 22.88 17.20 18.43
CA PHE A 220 22.28 16.23 17.50
C PHE A 220 20.78 15.98 17.73
N ILE A 221 20.27 16.18 18.95
CA ILE A 221 18.82 16.09 19.23
C ILE A 221 18.08 17.23 18.54
N TRP A 222 18.62 18.45 18.61
CA TRP A 222 18.01 19.60 17.94
C TRP A 222 18.10 19.46 16.42
N ASP A 223 19.23 18.99 15.90
CA ASP A 223 19.40 18.75 14.46
C ASP A 223 18.42 17.67 13.97
N TYR A 224 18.18 16.63 14.77
CA TYR A 224 17.17 15.61 14.49
C TYR A 224 15.75 16.18 14.50
N LEU A 225 15.39 16.98 15.51
CA LEU A 225 14.06 17.59 15.60
C LEU A 225 13.79 18.58 14.45
N ASP A 226 14.81 19.27 13.96
CA ASP A 226 14.70 20.12 12.78
C ASP A 226 14.45 19.26 11.51
N ARG A 227 15.17 18.13 11.32
CA ARG A 227 14.88 17.21 10.20
C ARG A 227 13.50 16.57 10.29
N ALA A 228 13.11 16.13 11.48
CA ALA A 228 11.77 15.57 11.72
C ALA A 228 10.67 16.61 11.46
N ARG A 229 10.95 17.90 11.73
CA ARG A 229 10.04 19.00 11.40
C ARG A 229 9.75 19.06 9.91
N ASP A 230 10.80 19.06 9.10
CA ASP A 230 10.66 19.22 7.66
C ASP A 230 9.90 18.02 7.05
N ALA A 231 10.11 16.82 7.58
CA ALA A 231 9.40 15.61 7.15
C ALA A 231 7.91 15.59 7.57
N LEU A 232 7.59 15.98 8.81
CA LEU A 232 6.21 15.95 9.32
C LEU A 232 5.26 16.96 8.67
N VAL A 233 5.80 17.98 7.97
CA VAL A 233 4.99 18.92 7.18
C VAL A 233 4.29 18.21 6.02
N THR A 234 4.94 17.22 5.42
CA THR A 234 4.43 16.50 4.24
C THR A 234 3.88 15.13 4.60
N CYS A 235 4.47 14.42 5.57
CA CYS A 235 4.09 13.05 5.93
C CYS A 235 3.84 12.94 7.45
N PRO A 236 2.59 13.04 7.93
CA PRO A 236 2.24 12.94 9.34
C PRO A 236 2.20 11.49 9.84
N ASN A 237 3.33 10.80 9.74
CA ASN A 237 3.46 9.39 10.09
C ASN A 237 4.51 9.18 11.19
N SER A 238 4.28 8.24 12.09
CA SER A 238 5.25 7.90 13.14
C SER A 238 6.50 7.20 12.58
N GLY A 239 6.35 6.41 11.52
CA GLY A 239 7.42 5.68 10.85
C GLY A 239 8.46 6.57 10.17
N ILE A 240 8.07 7.71 9.58
CA ILE A 240 9.04 8.63 8.94
C ILE A 240 10.01 9.23 9.97
N VAL A 241 9.55 9.47 11.19
CA VAL A 241 10.35 10.04 12.28
C VAL A 241 11.36 9.04 12.85
N ILE A 242 11.06 7.75 12.72
CA ILE A 242 11.89 6.62 13.18
C ILE A 242 12.81 6.12 12.05
N SER A 243 12.59 6.57 10.80
CA SER A 243 13.36 6.12 9.65
C SER A 243 14.83 6.55 9.75
N ASP A 244 15.73 5.73 9.21
CA ASP A 244 17.15 6.04 9.18
C ASP A 244 17.48 7.28 8.32
N GLU A 245 16.59 7.63 7.38
CA GLU A 245 16.67 8.85 6.57
C GLU A 245 16.62 10.10 7.45
N ILE A 246 15.65 10.18 8.37
CA ILE A 246 15.49 11.34 9.27
C ILE A 246 16.45 11.26 10.45
N LEU A 247 16.70 10.06 10.99
CA LEU A 247 17.69 9.88 12.05
C LEU A 247 19.11 10.24 11.61
N GLY A 248 19.43 10.09 10.32
CA GLY A 248 20.76 10.35 9.77
C GLY A 248 21.76 9.24 10.13
N SER A 249 23.05 9.44 9.86
CA SER A 249 24.09 8.44 10.19
C SER A 249 24.24 8.25 11.70
N SER A 250 24.53 7.02 12.16
CA SER A 250 24.81 6.72 13.57
C SER A 250 25.95 7.58 14.14
N ALA A 251 26.93 7.94 13.31
CA ALA A 251 28.04 8.82 13.70
C ALA A 251 27.59 10.25 14.06
N SER A 252 26.41 10.69 13.63
CA SER A 252 25.85 11.99 14.04
C SER A 252 25.30 12.00 15.47
N TRP A 253 25.08 10.82 16.06
CA TRP A 253 24.58 10.63 17.42
C TRP A 253 25.72 10.36 18.39
N CYS A 254 26.74 11.21 18.38
CA CYS A 254 27.90 11.12 19.26
C CYS A 254 28.11 12.41 20.05
N SER A 255 28.75 12.29 21.22
CA SER A 255 29.31 13.45 21.92
C SER A 255 30.74 13.69 21.50
N VAL A 256 31.15 14.95 21.49
CA VAL A 256 32.54 15.35 21.28
C VAL A 256 33.22 15.53 22.64
N PHE A 257 34.53 15.37 22.67
CA PHE A 257 35.33 15.67 23.85
C PHE A 257 35.10 17.11 24.31
N CYS A 258 34.83 17.29 25.61
CA CYS A 258 34.69 18.61 26.21
C CYS A 258 35.41 18.67 27.55
N ARG A 259 36.32 19.63 27.65
CA ARG A 259 37.10 19.87 28.86
C ARG A 259 36.27 20.49 29.99
N ASP A 260 35.30 21.32 29.67
CA ASP A 260 34.53 22.10 30.66
C ASP A 260 33.59 21.25 31.51
N CYS A 261 32.98 20.21 30.91
CA CYS A 261 32.08 19.29 31.60
C CYS A 261 32.65 17.86 31.71
N GLY A 262 33.89 17.64 31.28
CA GLY A 262 34.54 16.33 31.30
C GLY A 262 33.88 15.28 30.39
N THR A 263 33.10 15.70 29.39
CA THR A 263 32.45 14.74 28.46
C THR A 263 33.51 14.09 27.58
N ILE A 264 33.51 12.76 27.56
CA ILE A 264 34.36 11.94 26.68
C ILE A 264 33.55 11.61 25.41
N PRO A 265 34.18 11.45 24.24
CA PRO A 265 33.49 10.97 23.05
C PRO A 265 32.82 9.62 23.29
N LYS A 266 31.52 9.54 23.02
CA LYS A 266 30.75 8.31 23.05
C LYS A 266 29.56 8.40 22.10
N ASP A 267 29.15 7.26 21.56
CA ASP A 267 27.96 7.14 20.72
C ASP A 267 26.71 6.90 21.58
N TYR A 268 25.55 7.29 21.06
CA TYR A 268 24.25 7.15 21.72
C TYR A 268 23.24 6.36 20.87
N PRO A 269 23.52 5.09 20.52
CA PRO A 269 22.60 4.30 19.70
C PRO A 269 21.27 4.03 20.41
N GLU A 270 21.27 3.91 21.74
CA GLU A 270 20.04 3.72 22.51
C GLU A 270 19.21 5.01 22.57
N ALA A 271 19.84 6.17 22.75
CA ALA A 271 19.14 7.44 22.70
C ALA A 271 18.54 7.71 21.32
N ARG A 272 19.26 7.34 20.25
CA ARG A 272 18.77 7.40 18.86
C ARG A 272 17.44 6.66 18.69
N ARG A 273 17.33 5.43 19.20
CA ARG A 273 16.11 4.61 19.08
C ARG A 273 15.03 5.04 20.05
N SER A 274 15.37 5.25 21.32
CA SER A 274 14.40 5.56 22.37
C SER A 274 13.77 6.94 22.17
N PHE A 275 14.56 7.96 21.83
CA PHE A 275 14.05 9.32 21.64
C PHE A 275 13.16 9.43 20.39
N SER A 276 13.54 8.80 19.28
CA SER A 276 12.69 8.75 18.08
C SER A 276 11.42 7.93 18.27
N ALA A 277 11.48 6.83 19.02
CA ALA A 277 10.29 6.06 19.39
C ALA A 277 9.36 6.84 20.35
N LEU A 278 9.88 7.72 21.21
CA LEU A 278 9.07 8.63 22.03
C LEU A 278 8.35 9.65 21.14
N LEU A 279 9.08 10.33 20.25
CA LEU A 279 8.47 11.27 19.32
C LEU A 279 7.44 10.59 18.39
N GLY A 280 7.77 9.42 17.85
CA GLY A 280 6.86 8.65 16.99
C GLY A 280 5.56 8.26 17.70
N ARG A 281 5.63 7.83 18.96
CA ARG A 281 4.44 7.56 19.78
C ARG A 281 3.57 8.79 19.99
N GLU A 282 4.19 9.94 20.26
CA GLU A 282 3.45 11.18 20.48
C GLU A 282 2.82 11.72 19.19
N VAL A 283 3.52 11.58 18.05
CA VAL A 283 2.96 11.88 16.72
C VAL A 283 1.74 11.01 16.43
N GLU A 284 1.85 9.69 16.64
CA GLU A 284 0.74 8.76 16.45
C GLU A 284 -0.46 9.13 17.35
N ARG A 285 -0.19 9.48 18.61
CA ARG A 285 -1.20 9.89 19.58
C ARG A 285 -1.97 11.12 19.09
N VAL A 286 -1.29 12.22 18.75
CA VAL A 286 -1.99 13.45 18.33
C VAL A 286 -2.69 13.29 16.98
N VAL A 287 -2.14 12.49 16.06
CA VAL A 287 -2.77 12.23 14.76
C VAL A 287 -4.03 11.40 14.94
N SER A 288 -4.03 10.45 15.88
CA SER A 288 -5.23 9.65 16.22
C SER A 288 -6.36 10.48 16.86
N GLU A 289 -6.04 11.60 17.50
CA GLU A 289 -7.01 12.54 18.07
C GLU A 289 -7.68 13.44 17.03
N VAL A 290 -7.10 13.54 15.83
CA VAL A 290 -7.73 14.26 14.72
C VAL A 290 -8.98 13.48 14.30
N ARG A 291 -10.14 14.18 14.31
CA ARG A 291 -11.44 13.60 13.91
C ARG A 291 -11.29 12.74 12.65
N SER A 292 -11.78 11.50 12.75
CA SER A 292 -11.72 10.52 11.67
C SER A 292 -12.28 11.06 10.35
N ILE A 293 -11.65 10.69 9.23
CA ILE A 293 -12.14 11.02 7.89
C ILE A 293 -13.59 10.53 7.67
N SER A 294 -13.97 9.39 8.26
CA SER A 294 -15.34 8.84 8.16
C SER A 294 -16.40 9.79 8.69
N CYS A 295 -16.13 10.49 9.80
CA CYS A 295 -17.04 11.50 10.36
C CYS A 295 -17.17 12.75 9.47
N ILE A 296 -16.25 12.96 8.53
CA ILE A 296 -16.25 14.10 7.60
C ILE A 296 -17.01 13.74 6.31
N LEU A 297 -17.01 12.46 5.94
CA LEU A 297 -17.70 11.93 4.77
C LEU A 297 -19.19 11.64 5.03
N SER A 298 -19.60 11.51 6.29
CA SER A 298 -20.97 11.14 6.71
C SER A 298 -21.99 12.27 6.71
N VAL A 299 -21.75 13.41 6.05
CA VAL A 299 -22.73 14.51 5.95
C VAL A 299 -23.56 14.34 4.68
N TRP A 300 -24.30 13.23 4.59
CA TRP A 300 -25.44 13.01 3.69
C TRP A 300 -26.39 12.01 4.34
#